data_AF-A0A353N570-F1
#
_entry.id   AF-A0A353N570-F1
#
_cell.length_a   1.000
_cell.length_b   1.000
_cell.length_c   1.000
_cell.angle_alpha   90.00
_cell.angle_beta   90.00
_cell.angle_gamma   90.00
#
_symmetry.space_group_name_H-M   'P 1'
#
loop_
_entity.id
_entity.type
_entity.pdbx_description
1 polymer ?
#
loop_
_entity_poly.entity_id
_entity_poly.type
_entity_poly.pdbx_seq_one_letter_code
_entity_poly.pdbx_strand_id
1 'polypeptide(L)'
;LLLGLSHQVICVTHLPQIASMANKHFYIEKKTHRERTMVEVRALEKNERVDELARMLGGAEVTSTTREHAREMLLLAESVRLSKAGQK
;
A
#
# COMPACT_ATOMS: atom_id res chain seq x y z
N LEU A 1 -8.15 -2.63 7.01
CA LEU A 1 -8.29 -3.49 8.22
C LEU A 1 -9.05 -2.72 9.29
N LEU A 2 -10.33 -3.05 9.53
CA LEU A 2 -11.17 -2.32 10.52
C LEU A 2 -10.65 -2.46 11.96
N LEU A 3 -9.94 -3.56 12.26
CA LEU A 3 -9.20 -3.74 13.52
C LEU A 3 -8.18 -2.62 13.77
N GLY A 4 -7.65 -2.02 12.70
CA GLY A 4 -6.73 -0.87 12.75
C GLY A 4 -7.33 0.41 13.34
N LEU A 5 -8.65 0.47 13.55
CA LEU A 5 -9.33 1.60 14.18
C LEU A 5 -9.24 1.58 15.71
N SER A 6 -8.80 0.47 16.32
CA SER A 6 -8.65 0.34 17.78
C SER A 6 -7.32 -0.27 18.20
N HIS A 7 -6.59 -0.91 17.28
CA HIS A 7 -5.33 -1.57 17.56
C HIS A 7 -4.31 -1.27 16.47
N GLN A 8 -3.03 -1.36 16.81
CA GLN A 8 -1.98 -1.38 15.80
C GLN A 8 -1.92 -2.77 15.17
N VAL A 9 -2.09 -2.85 13.85
CA VAL A 9 -1.97 -4.09 13.08
C VAL A 9 -0.82 -3.95 12.10
N ILE A 10 0.13 -4.88 12.16
CA ILE A 10 1.20 -5.01 11.18
C ILE A 10 0.84 -6.17 10.26
N CYS A 11 0.83 -5.91 8.95
CA CYS A 11 0.47 -6.90 7.94
C CYS A 11 1.50 -6.85 6.81
N VAL A 12 2.00 -8.02 6.42
CA VAL A 12 2.80 -8.20 5.20
C VAL A 12 1.89 -8.82 4.16
N THR A 13 1.76 -8.18 3.00
CA THR A 13 0.83 -8.62 1.96
C THR A 13 1.36 -8.32 0.57
N HIS A 14 0.98 -9.16 -0.39
CA HIS A 14 1.18 -8.95 -1.82
C HIS A 14 -0.12 -8.52 -2.52
N LEU A 15 -1.24 -8.42 -1.79
CA LEU A 15 -2.53 -8.07 -2.35
C LEU A 15 -2.77 -6.54 -2.27
N PRO A 16 -2.98 -5.86 -3.41
CA PRO A 16 -3.15 -4.41 -3.43
C PRO A 16 -4.39 -3.96 -2.65
N GLN A 17 -5.44 -4.78 -2.59
CA GLN A 17 -6.68 -4.50 -1.86
C GLN A 17 -6.45 -4.41 -0.35
N ILE A 18 -5.49 -5.17 0.18
CA ILE A 18 -5.14 -5.11 1.61
C ILE A 18 -4.20 -3.93 1.86
N ALA A 19 -3.20 -3.74 0.98
CA ALA A 19 -2.23 -2.66 1.09
C ALA A 19 -2.87 -1.25 0.97
N SER A 20 -3.89 -1.09 0.13
CA SER A 20 -4.62 0.18 -0.02
C SER A 20 -5.34 0.60 1.26
N MET A 21 -5.81 -0.37 2.05
CA MET A 21 -6.51 -0.17 3.33
C MET A 21 -5.58 0.21 4.49
N ALA A 22 -4.26 0.24 4.30
CA ALA A 22 -3.30 0.57 5.34
C ALA A 22 -3.24 2.08 5.64
N ASN A 23 -3.12 2.44 6.92
CA ASN A 23 -2.86 3.83 7.34
C ASN A 23 -1.47 4.30 6.91
N LYS A 24 -0.48 3.40 7.00
CA LYS A 24 0.90 3.60 6.59
C LYS A 24 1.29 2.41 5.72
N HIS A 25 1.87 2.68 4.56
CA HIS A 25 2.31 1.66 3.62
C HIS A 25 3.83 1.75 3.55
N PHE A 26 4.50 0.62 3.79
CA PHE A 26 5.95 0.52 3.73
C PHE A 26 6.36 -0.36 2.57
N TYR A 27 7.35 0.11 1.82
CA TYR A 27 8.00 -0.66 0.78
C TYR A 27 9.22 -1.35 1.33
N ILE A 28 9.38 -2.63 0.98
CA ILE A 28 10.49 -3.47 1.41
C ILE A 28 11.22 -3.93 0.16
N GLU A 29 12.51 -3.63 0.09
CA GLU A 29 13.37 -4.07 -1.00
C GLU A 29 14.67 -4.68 -0.49
N LYS A 30 15.27 -5.55 -1.32
CA LYS A 30 16.60 -6.08 -1.09
C LYS A 30 17.58 -5.27 -1.91
N LYS A 31 18.60 -4.70 -1.26
CA LYS A 31 19.75 -4.07 -1.92
C LYS A 31 21.00 -4.86 -1.64
N THR A 32 21.73 -5.19 -2.68
CA THR A 32 23.05 -5.84 -2.56
C THR A 32 24.13 -4.77 -2.63
N HIS A 33 24.92 -4.66 -1.57
CA HIS A 33 26.11 -3.82 -1.56
C HIS A 33 27.35 -4.69 -1.40
N ARG A 34 28.23 -4.68 -2.42
CA ARG A 34 29.35 -5.62 -2.57
C ARG A 34 28.82 -7.07 -2.57
N GLU A 35 29.18 -7.87 -1.57
CA GLU A 35 28.76 -9.27 -1.42
C GLU A 35 27.69 -9.48 -0.35
N ARG A 36 27.11 -8.40 0.20
CA ARG A 36 26.10 -8.50 1.26
C ARG A 36 24.76 -7.94 0.81
N THR A 37 23.75 -8.80 0.85
CA THR A 37 22.35 -8.41 0.67
C THR A 37 21.80 -7.85 1.98
N MET A 38 21.28 -6.63 1.92
CA MET A 38 20.57 -5.97 3.02
C MET A 38 19.12 -5.72 2.63
N VAL A 39 18.23 -5.70 3.62
CA VAL A 39 16.82 -5.34 3.43
C VAL A 39 16.65 -3.89 3.85
N GLU A 40 16.07 -3.09 2.98
CA GLU A 40 15.69 -1.72 3.26
C GLU A 40 14.16 -1.62 3.39
N VAL A 41 13.71 -0.83 4.36
CA VAL A 41 12.29 -0.56 4.59
C VAL A 41 12.10 0.95 4.59
N ARG A 42 11.19 1.44 3.75
CA ARG A 42 10.87 2.87 3.66
C ARG A 42 9.37 3.10 3.62
N ALA A 43 8.90 4.18 4.25
CA ALA A 43 7.52 4.59 4.12
C ALA A 43 7.25 5.12 2.71
N LEU A 44 6.06 4.86 2.19
CA LEU A 44 5.60 5.36 0.90
C LEU A 44 4.70 6.58 1.07
N GLU A 45 5.02 7.66 0.37
CA GLU A 45 4.16 8.83 0.24
C GLU A 45 2.98 8.57 -0.70
N LYS A 46 1.99 9.47 -0.71
CA LYS A 46 0.71 9.27 -1.41
C LYS A 46 0.87 8.82 -2.88
N ASN A 47 1.74 9.49 -3.63
CA ASN A 47 1.96 9.15 -5.05
C ASN A 47 2.70 7.81 -5.21
N GLU A 48 3.69 7.55 -4.36
CA GLU A 48 4.43 6.29 -4.39
C GLU A 48 3.54 5.09 -4.00
N ARG A 49 2.56 5.30 -3.12
CA ARG A 49 1.53 4.29 -2.83
C ARG A 49 0.70 3.94 -4.05
N VAL A 50 0.35 4.93 -4.87
CA VAL A 50 -0.38 4.70 -6.12
C VAL A 50 0.46 3.86 -7.06
N ASP A 51 1.73 4.23 -7.26
CA ASP A 51 2.62 3.50 -8.16
C ASP A 51 2.88 2.07 -7.68
N GLU A 52 3.07 1.86 -6.38
CA GLU A 52 3.26 0.51 -5.84
C GLU A 52 2.00 -0.35 -5.97
N LEU A 53 0.81 0.20 -5.71
CA LEU A 53 -0.44 -0.52 -5.92
C LEU A 53 -0.69 -0.81 -7.40
N ALA A 54 -0.35 0.12 -8.29
CA ALA A 54 -0.44 -0.09 -9.74
C ALA A 54 0.51 -1.20 -10.20
N ARG A 55 1.72 -1.27 -9.62
CA ARG A 55 2.67 -2.36 -9.82
C ARG A 55 2.14 -3.69 -9.33
N MET A 56 1.53 -3.73 -8.14
CA MET A 56 0.89 -4.93 -7.59
C MET A 56 -0.32 -5.41 -8.41
N LEU A 57 -1.07 -4.48 -9.03
CA LEU A 57 -2.22 -4.78 -9.89
C LEU A 57 -1.81 -5.25 -11.30
N GLY A 58 -0.91 -4.52 -11.94
CA GLY A 58 -0.50 -4.75 -13.34
C GLY A 58 0.60 -5.81 -13.49
N GLY A 59 1.27 -6.19 -12.40
CA GLY A 59 2.35 -7.17 -12.42
C GLY A 59 3.55 -6.66 -13.22
N ALA A 60 3.74 -7.23 -14.41
CA ALA A 60 4.90 -6.93 -15.27
C ALA A 60 4.80 -5.57 -15.98
N GLU A 61 3.58 -5.08 -16.26
CA GLU A 61 3.36 -3.81 -16.96
C GLU A 61 2.46 -2.87 -16.16
N VAL A 62 2.98 -1.68 -15.88
CA VAL A 62 2.21 -0.57 -15.30
C VAL A 62 1.73 0.32 -16.44
N THR A 63 0.41 0.42 -16.59
CA THR A 63 -0.24 1.26 -17.60
C THR A 63 -0.90 2.47 -16.95
N SER A 64 -1.38 3.41 -17.76
CA SER A 64 -2.23 4.51 -17.27
C SER A 64 -3.48 3.96 -16.57
N THR A 65 -4.11 2.93 -17.14
CA THR A 65 -5.32 2.31 -16.58
C THR A 65 -5.08 1.64 -15.23
N THR A 66 -3.96 0.90 -15.07
CA THR A 66 -3.66 0.29 -13.76
C THR A 66 -3.34 1.33 -12.70
N ARG A 67 -2.71 2.45 -13.10
CA ARG A 67 -2.48 3.60 -12.21
C ARG A 67 -3.79 4.29 -11.81
N GLU A 68 -4.72 4.46 -12.74
CA GLU A 68 -6.06 5.02 -12.46
C GLU A 68 -6.81 4.16 -11.45
N HIS A 69 -6.85 2.84 -11.70
CA HIS A 69 -7.48 1.88 -10.80
C HIS A 69 -6.84 1.89 -9.40
N ALA A 70 -5.51 2.01 -9.30
CA ALA A 70 -4.82 2.14 -8.02
C ALA A 70 -5.22 3.41 -7.25
N ARG A 71 -5.42 4.54 -7.94
CA ARG A 71 -5.91 5.79 -7.33
C ARG A 71 -7.31 5.62 -6.79
N GLU A 72 -8.22 5.07 -7.59
CA GLU A 72 -9.60 4.81 -7.18
C GLU A 72 -9.65 3.90 -5.95
N MET A 73 -8.84 2.83 -5.94
CA MET A 73 -8.74 1.92 -4.81
C MET A 73 -8.31 2.63 -3.52
N LEU A 74 -7.33 3.54 -3.59
CA LEU A 74 -6.90 4.32 -2.43
C LEU A 74 -7.98 5.30 -1.95
N LEU A 75 -8.67 5.97 -2.86
CA LEU A 75 -9.76 6.88 -2.52
C LEU A 75 -10.92 6.15 -1.85
N LEU A 76 -11.31 4.99 -2.37
CA LEU A 76 -12.33 4.12 -1.77
C LEU A 76 -11.89 3.61 -0.40
N ALA A 77 -10.65 3.18 -0.25
CA ALA A 77 -10.11 2.75 1.04
C ALA A 77 -10.14 3.88 2.09
N GLU A 78 -9.82 5.11 1.67
CA GLU A 78 -9.89 6.29 2.51
C GLU A 78 -11.34 6.63 2.92
N SER A 79 -12.30 6.59 1.99
CA SER A 79 -13.71 6.87 2.30
C SER A 79 -14.31 5.85 3.27
N VAL A 80 -14.00 4.56 3.08
CA VAL A 80 -14.43 3.48 3.99
C VAL A 80 -13.84 3.69 5.38
N ARG A 81 -12.57 4.09 5.46
CA ARG A 81 -11.91 4.33 6.76
C ARG A 81 -12.51 5.54 7.49
N LEU A 82 -12.78 6.64 6.78
CA LEU A 82 -13.38 7.85 7.35
C LEU A 82 -14.82 7.61 7.82
N SER A 83 -15.64 6.95 6.99
CA SER A 83 -17.04 6.64 7.36
C SER A 83 -17.14 5.75 8.60
N LYS A 84 -16.18 4.84 8.80
CA LYS A 84 -16.14 3.96 9.97
C LYS A 84 -15.47 4.58 11.20
N ALA A 85 -14.62 5.58 11.03
CA ALA A 85 -14.03 6.32 12.15
C ALA A 85 -15.05 7.28 12.81
N GLY A 86 -15.98 7.85 12.04
CA GLY A 86 -17.05 8.74 12.54
C GLY A 86 -18.29 8.02 13.08
N GLN A 87 -18.34 6.68 13.04
CA GLN A 87 -19.41 5.86 13.63
C GLN A 87 -19.10 5.41 15.07
N LYS A 88 -18.08 6.00 15.71
CA LYS A 88 -17.71 5.77 17.12
C LYS A 88 -18.14 6.93 17.99
#